data_AF-A0A3D1IDN4-F1
#
_entry.id   AF-A0A3D1IDN4-F1
#
_cell.length_a   1.000
_cell.length_b   1.000
_cell.length_c   1.000
_cell.angle_alpha   90.00
_cell.angle_beta   90.00
_cell.angle_gamma   90.00
#
_symmetry.space_group_name_H-M   'P 1'
#
loop_
_entity.id
_entity.type
_entity.pdbx_description
1 polymer ?
#
loop_
_entity_poly.entity_id
_entity_poly.type
_entity_poly.pdbx_seq_one_letter_code
_entity_poly.pdbx_strand_id
1 'polypeptide(L)'
;MRTKWFVSLLAAVPLVAGTLVLQSCGGEGGAVVSGGGGDSSITKQFLALLPDGQKDAKPVGSAKCLECHQDRATWQDTKHASVGVGCESCHGPGGKHIANPGPDNILSGLNSENSVVCGQCHGPSFDQWHKSSHADEELPKTLMDMVIGNVAAYGRSSRCGVCHDGWFARHADLDNAATTDDQIKAVAADGRDKAAYTAACVNCHSPHKVTGNLTSEGKEAQLRKPVFSQDTAPIAPGTAPATFTKFNHLCAQCHNGRGTNPADSALNSGTARPSMHDSNQFNMLMGIGAVENGGPVIRTGAHATAEGQCSKCHMGGGSHTFSVKVDQACAPCHSVADATSRTATLKNEIVNGLYQLKTKMQTWAQGKFGDQDLWDYTTLISALGKTAPPQSQVPIEVKRARHNYYFIVRDASLGVHNPHYARHLLTVANDNMDVVLGRAPVPPSGRLATFQEKLASILEDKKRATRA
;
A
#
# COMPACT_ATOMS: atom_id res chain seq x y z
N MET A 1 21.63 -27.89 74.94
CA MET A 1 21.58 -27.60 73.49
C MET A 1 21.79 -28.92 72.76
N ARG A 2 20.72 -29.47 72.17
CA ARG A 2 20.68 -30.83 71.63
C ARG A 2 20.60 -30.80 70.10
N THR A 3 21.48 -31.59 69.49
CA THR A 3 21.50 -32.04 68.10
C THR A 3 20.22 -32.81 67.75
N LYS A 4 19.80 -32.75 66.48
CA LYS A 4 19.40 -33.92 65.65
C LYS A 4 18.99 -33.50 64.23
N TRP A 5 19.64 -34.11 63.25
CA TRP A 5 19.13 -34.35 61.91
C TRP A 5 17.99 -35.38 61.98
N PHE A 6 16.94 -35.28 61.16
CA PHE A 6 16.20 -36.44 60.64
C PHE A 6 15.40 -36.07 59.37
N VAL A 7 15.88 -36.63 58.26
CA VAL A 7 15.20 -37.20 57.08
C VAL A 7 13.68 -37.02 56.95
N SER A 8 13.26 -36.44 55.82
CA SER A 8 11.94 -36.68 55.22
C SER A 8 12.12 -37.44 53.91
N LEU A 9 11.60 -38.67 53.88
CA LEU A 9 11.49 -39.54 52.72
C LEU A 9 10.01 -39.90 52.61
N LEU A 10 9.38 -39.57 51.48
CA LEU A 10 8.12 -40.08 50.87
C LEU A 10 7.55 -38.93 50.02
N ALA A 11 7.27 -39.04 48.73
CA ALA A 11 7.29 -40.17 47.83
C ALA A 11 7.48 -39.66 46.39
N ALA A 12 7.99 -40.55 45.54
CA ALA A 12 8.30 -40.33 44.14
C ALA A 12 7.11 -39.80 43.31
N VAL A 13 7.37 -38.76 42.52
CA VAL A 13 6.59 -38.44 41.31
C VAL A 13 7.50 -38.74 40.13
N PRO A 14 7.11 -39.64 39.20
CA PRO A 14 7.92 -39.88 38.01
C PRO A 14 7.79 -38.70 37.04
N LEU A 15 8.96 -38.24 36.58
CA LEU A 15 9.15 -37.58 35.29
C LEU A 15 8.32 -38.27 34.20
N VAL A 16 7.44 -37.54 33.52
CA VAL A 16 7.28 -37.43 32.06
C VAL A 16 6.12 -36.45 31.77
N ALA A 17 6.43 -35.31 31.16
CA ALA A 17 5.63 -34.53 30.20
C ALA A 17 6.26 -33.13 30.15
N GLY A 18 7.12 -32.79 29.21
CA GLY A 18 6.81 -32.85 27.79
C GLY A 18 6.18 -31.51 27.41
N THR A 19 7.03 -30.54 27.11
CA THR A 19 6.74 -29.31 26.37
C THR A 19 5.70 -29.53 25.27
N LEU A 20 4.51 -28.96 25.42
CA LEU A 20 3.51 -28.79 24.36
C LEU A 20 2.55 -27.65 24.78
N VAL A 21 3.01 -26.41 24.61
CA VAL A 21 2.10 -25.26 24.49
C VAL A 21 1.70 -25.19 23.01
N LEU A 22 0.71 -25.99 22.62
CA LEU A 22 -0.01 -25.80 21.36
C LEU A 22 -1.16 -24.82 21.62
N GLN A 23 -1.06 -23.67 20.98
CA GLN A 23 -2.12 -22.68 20.88
C GLN A 23 -3.39 -23.33 20.32
N SER A 24 -4.48 -23.27 21.09
CA SER A 24 -5.76 -23.85 20.72
C SER A 24 -6.49 -22.97 19.70
N CYS A 25 -6.24 -23.23 18.41
CA CYS A 25 -7.17 -22.92 17.30
C CYS A 25 -7.51 -24.17 16.47
N GLY A 26 -7.08 -25.36 16.89
CA GLY A 26 -7.35 -26.60 16.18
C GLY A 26 -8.73 -27.16 16.53
N GLY A 27 -9.66 -27.07 15.58
CA GLY A 27 -10.97 -27.70 15.69
C GLY A 27 -11.79 -27.52 14.42
N GLU A 28 -12.02 -28.61 13.68
CA GLU A 28 -13.01 -28.62 12.61
C GLU A 28 -14.41 -28.68 13.22
N GLY A 29 -15.17 -27.60 13.11
CA GLY A 29 -16.60 -27.57 13.45
C GLY A 29 -17.04 -26.53 14.46
N GLY A 30 -16.97 -25.25 14.07
CA GLY A 30 -17.75 -24.15 14.68
C GLY A 30 -17.39 -23.73 16.12
N ALA A 31 -17.51 -22.42 16.36
CA ALA A 31 -17.36 -21.68 17.63
C ALA A 31 -16.73 -22.44 18.82
N VAL A 32 -15.47 -22.11 19.13
CA VAL A 32 -14.88 -22.45 20.44
C VAL A 32 -15.59 -21.63 21.51
N VAL A 33 -16.66 -22.19 22.07
CA VAL A 33 -17.40 -21.63 23.21
C VAL A 33 -16.86 -22.31 24.47
N SER A 34 -15.64 -21.98 24.89
CA SER A 34 -15.10 -22.36 26.21
C SER A 34 -13.89 -21.49 26.54
N GLY A 35 -13.94 -20.80 27.68
CA GLY A 35 -13.06 -19.69 28.01
C GLY A 35 -11.72 -20.07 28.67
N GLY A 36 -10.86 -19.06 28.81
CA GLY A 36 -9.64 -19.13 29.59
C GLY A 36 -8.46 -18.36 29.01
N GLY A 37 -8.48 -17.02 29.09
CA GLY A 37 -7.27 -16.18 29.15
C GLY A 37 -6.37 -16.15 27.91
N GLY A 38 -6.76 -15.33 26.92
CA GLY A 38 -6.00 -15.06 25.69
C GLY A 38 -6.88 -15.14 24.45
N ASP A 39 -8.00 -14.40 24.46
CA ASP A 39 -9.10 -14.31 23.47
C ASP A 39 -9.11 -15.35 22.33
N SER A 40 -9.25 -16.62 22.68
CA SER A 40 -9.63 -17.72 21.80
C SER A 40 -11.16 -17.80 21.60
N SER A 41 -11.85 -16.65 21.61
CA SER A 41 -13.30 -16.53 21.49
C SER A 41 -13.69 -15.79 20.22
N ILE A 42 -14.76 -16.21 19.55
CA ILE A 42 -15.36 -15.44 18.46
C ILE A 42 -15.59 -13.99 18.93
N THR A 43 -15.00 -13.04 18.21
CA THR A 43 -15.13 -11.63 18.58
C THR A 43 -16.56 -11.16 18.35
N LYS A 44 -17.05 -10.23 19.18
CA LYS A 44 -18.36 -9.59 18.96
C LYS A 44 -18.44 -8.95 17.56
N GLN A 45 -17.29 -8.50 17.04
CA GLN A 45 -17.18 -7.94 15.70
C GLN A 45 -17.44 -9.00 14.63
N PHE A 46 -16.89 -10.22 14.74
CA PHE A 46 -17.20 -11.29 13.80
C PHE A 46 -18.68 -11.70 13.86
N LEU A 47 -19.26 -11.84 15.05
CA LEU A 47 -20.69 -12.17 15.19
C LEU A 47 -21.59 -11.11 14.55
N ALA A 48 -21.18 -9.84 14.54
CA ALA A 48 -21.90 -8.77 13.87
C ALA A 48 -21.86 -8.87 12.33
N LEU A 49 -20.89 -9.61 11.76
CA LEU A 49 -20.80 -9.88 10.33
C LEU A 49 -21.69 -11.05 9.88
N LEU A 50 -22.15 -11.90 10.80
CA LEU A 50 -23.03 -13.01 10.45
C LEU A 50 -24.39 -12.47 9.99
N PRO A 51 -24.89 -12.89 8.82
CA PRO A 51 -26.24 -12.53 8.40
C PRO A 51 -27.27 -13.19 9.31
N ASP A 52 -28.46 -12.59 9.41
CA ASP A 52 -29.51 -13.05 10.34
C ASP A 52 -29.92 -14.50 10.09
N GLY A 53 -29.93 -14.94 8.82
CA GLY A 53 -30.20 -16.31 8.42
C GLY A 53 -29.14 -17.33 8.89
N GLN A 54 -28.03 -16.88 9.49
CA GLN A 54 -26.94 -17.74 9.95
C GLN A 54 -26.73 -17.77 11.47
N LYS A 55 -27.19 -16.77 12.24
CA LYS A 55 -26.78 -16.54 13.64
C LYS A 55 -27.02 -17.72 14.60
N ASP A 56 -27.98 -18.58 14.31
CA ASP A 56 -28.39 -19.78 15.04
C ASP A 56 -28.15 -21.09 14.26
N ALA A 57 -27.43 -21.03 13.13
CA ALA A 57 -27.05 -22.20 12.36
C ALA A 57 -26.04 -23.07 13.14
N LYS A 58 -26.07 -24.38 12.87
CA LYS A 58 -25.12 -25.35 13.43
C LYS A 58 -23.98 -25.61 12.45
N PRO A 59 -22.77 -25.90 12.96
CA PRO A 59 -21.68 -26.31 12.09
C PRO A 59 -21.95 -27.68 11.44
N VAL A 60 -21.37 -27.89 10.28
CA VAL A 60 -21.51 -29.11 9.47
C VAL A 60 -20.17 -29.72 9.04
N GLY A 61 -19.06 -29.02 9.26
CA GLY A 61 -17.71 -29.46 8.92
C GLY A 61 -17.31 -29.18 7.46
N SER A 62 -16.01 -28.98 7.24
CA SER A 62 -15.42 -28.64 5.94
C SER A 62 -15.71 -29.70 4.86
N ALA A 63 -15.74 -30.99 5.23
CA ALA A 63 -16.06 -32.07 4.31
C ALA A 63 -17.43 -31.89 3.65
N LYS A 64 -18.43 -31.44 4.41
CA LYS A 64 -19.78 -31.20 3.89
C LYS A 64 -19.82 -30.00 2.94
N CYS A 65 -19.05 -28.95 3.23
CA CYS A 65 -18.92 -27.79 2.35
C CYS A 65 -18.32 -28.18 0.99
N LEU A 66 -17.33 -29.08 0.99
CA LEU A 66 -16.62 -29.52 -0.22
C LEU A 66 -17.45 -30.43 -1.14
N GLU A 67 -18.57 -30.98 -0.69
CA GLU A 67 -19.51 -31.70 -1.56
C GLU A 67 -20.06 -30.78 -2.66
N CYS A 68 -20.28 -29.49 -2.35
CA CYS A 68 -20.78 -28.47 -3.28
C CYS A 68 -19.68 -27.50 -3.77
N HIS A 69 -18.72 -27.13 -2.92
CA HIS A 69 -17.66 -26.14 -3.24
C HIS A 69 -16.34 -26.80 -3.64
N GLN A 70 -16.39 -27.67 -4.65
CA GLN A 70 -15.23 -28.43 -5.12
C GLN A 70 -14.11 -27.51 -5.66
N ASP A 71 -14.46 -26.32 -6.14
CA ASP A 71 -13.52 -25.27 -6.58
C ASP A 71 -12.64 -24.73 -5.44
N ARG A 72 -12.95 -25.08 -4.18
CA ARG A 72 -12.22 -24.68 -2.97
C ARG A 72 -11.42 -25.81 -2.34
N ALA A 73 -11.33 -26.98 -2.98
CA ALA A 73 -10.59 -28.13 -2.45
C ALA A 73 -9.11 -27.84 -2.16
N THR A 74 -8.47 -26.93 -2.91
CA THR A 74 -7.07 -26.49 -2.71
C THR A 74 -6.82 -25.83 -1.34
N TRP A 75 -7.88 -25.50 -0.60
CA TRP A 75 -7.76 -25.01 0.76
C TRP A 75 -7.09 -26.04 1.68
N GLN A 76 -7.28 -27.33 1.44
CA GLN A 76 -6.71 -28.43 2.23
C GLN A 76 -5.17 -28.38 2.27
N ASP A 77 -4.55 -27.78 1.25
CA ASP A 77 -3.09 -27.65 1.14
C ASP A 77 -2.55 -26.46 1.95
N THR A 78 -3.43 -25.60 2.48
CA THR A 78 -3.02 -24.36 3.14
C THR A 78 -2.53 -24.57 4.57
N LYS A 79 -1.76 -23.61 5.09
CA LYS A 79 -1.36 -23.62 6.49
C LYS A 79 -2.56 -23.63 7.44
N HIS A 80 -3.67 -22.97 7.08
CA HIS A 80 -4.90 -22.95 7.86
C HIS A 80 -5.46 -24.35 8.07
N ALA A 81 -5.59 -25.15 7.01
CA ALA A 81 -6.03 -26.54 7.12
C ALA A 81 -5.08 -27.37 8.00
N SER A 82 -3.75 -27.18 7.87
CA SER A 82 -2.76 -27.91 8.68
C SER A 82 -2.84 -27.64 10.20
N VAL A 83 -3.49 -26.54 10.61
CA VAL A 83 -3.68 -26.19 12.03
C VAL A 83 -5.13 -26.35 12.48
N GLY A 84 -5.96 -27.03 11.70
CA GLY A 84 -7.34 -27.37 12.05
C GLY A 84 -8.32 -26.20 12.00
N VAL A 85 -7.98 -25.11 11.31
CA VAL A 85 -8.97 -24.10 10.90
C VAL A 85 -9.79 -24.74 9.78
N GLY A 86 -11.12 -24.61 9.80
CA GLY A 86 -12.07 -25.17 8.83
C GLY A 86 -12.78 -24.09 8.01
N CYS A 87 -13.61 -24.47 7.02
CA CYS A 87 -14.39 -23.49 6.24
C CYS A 87 -15.25 -22.58 7.13
N GLU A 88 -15.89 -23.17 8.14
CA GLU A 88 -16.80 -22.50 9.06
C GLU A 88 -16.10 -21.59 10.09
N SER A 89 -14.76 -21.65 10.18
CA SER A 89 -13.98 -20.71 10.98
C SER A 89 -13.92 -19.32 10.34
N CYS A 90 -14.02 -19.24 9.01
CA CYS A 90 -14.05 -17.98 8.26
C CYS A 90 -15.46 -17.62 7.80
N HIS A 91 -16.24 -18.62 7.38
CA HIS A 91 -17.58 -18.44 6.81
C HIS A 91 -18.72 -18.61 7.83
N GLY A 92 -18.41 -18.89 9.09
CA GLY A 92 -19.40 -19.21 10.13
C GLY A 92 -20.11 -20.55 9.90
N PRO A 93 -21.07 -20.93 10.76
CA PRO A 93 -21.79 -22.20 10.66
C PRO A 93 -22.67 -22.28 9.41
N GLY A 94 -22.58 -23.37 8.65
CA GLY A 94 -23.23 -23.57 7.35
C GLY A 94 -24.52 -24.40 7.36
N GLY A 95 -24.99 -24.86 8.52
CA GLY A 95 -26.13 -25.80 8.58
C GLY A 95 -27.42 -25.30 7.92
N LYS A 96 -27.73 -23.99 8.04
CA LYS A 96 -28.88 -23.39 7.36
C LYS A 96 -28.65 -23.20 5.86
N HIS A 97 -27.42 -22.88 5.47
CA HIS A 97 -27.03 -22.77 4.07
C HIS A 97 -27.18 -24.10 3.33
N ILE A 98 -26.78 -25.21 3.94
CA ILE A 98 -26.96 -26.54 3.32
C ILE A 98 -28.42 -26.89 3.12
N ALA A 99 -29.28 -26.53 4.08
CA ALA A 99 -30.71 -26.80 3.99
C ALA A 99 -31.40 -25.96 2.89
N ASN A 100 -30.93 -24.73 2.65
CA ASN A 100 -31.49 -23.83 1.65
C ASN A 100 -30.42 -22.82 1.17
N PRO A 101 -29.59 -23.15 0.16
CA PRO A 101 -28.44 -22.30 -0.20
C PRO A 101 -28.83 -20.87 -0.58
N GLY A 102 -28.34 -19.89 0.18
CA GLY A 102 -28.56 -18.46 -0.08
C GLY A 102 -27.40 -17.59 0.42
N PRO A 103 -27.22 -16.37 -0.11
CA PRO A 103 -26.17 -15.45 0.33
C PRO A 103 -26.43 -14.84 1.71
N ASP A 104 -27.66 -14.93 2.21
CA ASP A 104 -28.16 -14.38 3.48
C ASP A 104 -28.12 -15.37 4.65
N ASN A 105 -27.65 -16.61 4.40
CA ASN A 105 -27.54 -17.64 5.43
C ASN A 105 -26.15 -18.29 5.53
N ILE A 106 -25.15 -17.62 4.92
CA ILE A 106 -23.73 -17.92 5.08
C ILE A 106 -22.93 -16.62 4.99
N LEU A 107 -21.91 -16.47 5.82
CA LEU A 107 -21.01 -15.32 5.80
C LEU A 107 -20.16 -15.43 4.52
N SER A 108 -20.45 -14.56 3.56
CA SER A 108 -19.86 -14.56 2.22
C SER A 108 -19.73 -13.13 1.70
N GLY A 109 -19.12 -12.96 0.52
CA GLY A 109 -18.90 -11.65 -0.09
C GLY A 109 -18.16 -10.70 0.85
N LEU A 110 -18.61 -9.43 0.90
CA LEU A 110 -18.05 -8.36 1.70
C LEU A 110 -17.80 -8.74 3.17
N ASN A 111 -18.71 -9.49 3.79
CA ASN A 111 -18.56 -9.90 5.18
C ASN A 111 -17.41 -10.90 5.37
N SER A 112 -17.23 -11.85 4.44
CA SER A 112 -16.12 -12.83 4.48
C SER A 112 -14.77 -12.22 4.13
N GLU A 113 -14.79 -11.12 3.39
CA GLU A 113 -13.61 -10.41 2.95
C GLU A 113 -13.14 -9.36 3.96
N ASN A 114 -13.95 -9.10 4.99
CA ASN A 114 -13.62 -8.19 6.06
C ASN A 114 -12.43 -8.70 6.89
N SER A 115 -11.44 -7.84 7.14
CA SER A 115 -10.24 -8.18 7.92
C SER A 115 -10.54 -8.63 9.35
N VAL A 116 -11.70 -8.29 9.92
CA VAL A 116 -12.18 -8.80 11.23
C VAL A 116 -12.22 -10.33 11.25
N VAL A 117 -12.55 -10.98 10.13
CA VAL A 117 -12.57 -12.44 10.02
C VAL A 117 -11.18 -13.01 10.30
N CYS A 118 -10.14 -12.41 9.74
CA CYS A 118 -8.75 -12.81 9.95
C CYS A 118 -8.26 -12.44 11.36
N GLY A 119 -8.71 -11.29 11.89
CA GLY A 119 -8.35 -10.77 13.21
C GLY A 119 -8.74 -11.68 14.38
N GLN A 120 -9.69 -12.60 14.18
CA GLN A 120 -10.05 -13.62 15.17
C GLN A 120 -8.86 -14.49 15.61
N CYS A 121 -7.90 -14.72 14.72
CA CYS A 121 -6.71 -15.53 15.01
C CYS A 121 -5.39 -14.75 14.77
N HIS A 122 -5.38 -13.81 13.83
CA HIS A 122 -4.20 -13.01 13.49
C HIS A 122 -4.16 -11.65 14.20
N GLY A 123 -4.54 -11.61 15.48
CA GLY A 123 -4.70 -10.38 16.28
C GLY A 123 -3.53 -9.38 16.15
N PRO A 124 -2.27 -9.75 16.41
CA PRO A 124 -1.14 -8.83 16.29
C PRO A 124 -0.94 -8.25 14.88
N SER A 125 -1.16 -9.05 13.83
CA SER A 125 -1.07 -8.56 12.45
C SER A 125 -2.26 -7.68 12.10
N PHE A 126 -3.46 -8.04 12.56
CA PHE A 126 -4.68 -7.24 12.41
C PHE A 126 -4.53 -5.87 13.06
N ASP A 127 -4.06 -5.80 14.31
CA ASP A 127 -3.83 -4.54 15.04
C ASP A 127 -2.80 -3.65 14.36
N GLN A 128 -1.77 -4.26 13.77
CA GLN A 128 -0.75 -3.54 13.00
C GLN A 128 -1.31 -3.00 11.69
N TRP A 129 -2.04 -3.83 10.94
CA TRP A 129 -2.68 -3.45 9.69
C TRP A 129 -3.75 -2.37 9.90
N HIS A 130 -4.55 -2.48 10.97
CA HIS A 130 -5.64 -1.55 11.28
C HIS A 130 -5.13 -0.13 11.62
N LYS A 131 -3.87 0.01 12.01
CA LYS A 131 -3.19 1.31 12.22
C LYS A 131 -2.63 1.93 10.94
N SER A 132 -2.66 1.20 9.82
CA SER A 132 -2.10 1.65 8.56
C SER A 132 -3.15 2.32 7.67
N SER A 133 -2.70 3.08 6.67
CA SER A 133 -3.60 3.66 5.66
C SER A 133 -4.31 2.64 4.79
N HIS A 134 -3.91 1.36 4.80
CA HIS A 134 -4.66 0.31 4.10
C HIS A 134 -6.01 0.00 4.77
N ALA A 135 -6.15 0.33 6.06
CA ALA A 135 -7.40 0.21 6.80
C ALA A 135 -8.24 1.50 6.77
N ASP A 136 -7.91 2.47 5.92
CA ASP A 136 -8.72 3.70 5.75
C ASP A 136 -10.09 3.33 5.15
N GLU A 137 -11.15 3.75 5.86
CA GLU A 137 -12.55 3.49 5.53
C GLU A 137 -13.22 4.66 4.78
N GLU A 138 -12.65 5.87 4.82
CA GLU A 138 -13.26 7.08 4.26
C GLU A 138 -12.79 7.36 2.82
N LEU A 139 -11.52 7.06 2.54
CA LEU A 139 -10.97 7.19 1.19
C LEU A 139 -11.74 6.35 0.14
N PRO A 140 -12.10 5.08 0.41
CA PRO A 140 -12.87 4.27 -0.54
C PRO A 140 -14.23 4.89 -0.86
N LYS A 141 -14.96 5.38 0.15
CA LYS A 141 -16.31 5.97 -0.03
C LYS A 141 -16.30 7.13 -1.00
N THR A 142 -15.40 8.09 -0.79
CA THR A 142 -15.28 9.30 -1.62
C THR A 142 -14.95 8.93 -3.08
N LEU A 143 -14.07 7.95 -3.27
CA LEU A 143 -13.66 7.53 -4.61
C LEU A 143 -14.73 6.68 -5.31
N MET A 144 -15.49 5.87 -4.56
CA MET A 144 -16.59 5.09 -5.11
C MET A 144 -17.76 5.99 -5.52
N ASP A 145 -18.04 7.07 -4.79
CA ASP A 145 -19.01 8.08 -5.24
C ASP A 145 -18.63 8.71 -6.58
N MET A 146 -17.34 8.97 -6.81
CA MET A 146 -16.87 9.43 -8.12
C MET A 146 -17.06 8.37 -9.21
N VAL A 147 -16.77 7.10 -8.93
CA VAL A 147 -17.00 5.99 -9.89
C VAL A 147 -18.49 5.87 -10.22
N ILE A 148 -19.37 5.94 -9.22
CA ILE A 148 -20.82 5.88 -9.40
C ILE A 148 -21.32 7.07 -10.24
N GLY A 149 -20.82 8.27 -9.94
CA GLY A 149 -21.20 9.51 -10.62
C GLY A 149 -20.73 9.58 -12.08
N ASN A 150 -19.59 8.96 -12.42
CA ASN A 150 -19.07 8.93 -13.79
C ASN A 150 -18.20 7.69 -14.06
N VAL A 151 -18.87 6.59 -14.45
CA VAL A 151 -18.23 5.31 -14.77
C VAL A 151 -17.24 5.42 -15.91
N ALA A 152 -17.54 6.20 -16.96
CA ALA A 152 -16.66 6.36 -18.10
C ALA A 152 -15.31 6.97 -17.70
N ALA A 153 -15.32 8.04 -16.90
CA ALA A 153 -14.11 8.73 -16.47
C ALA A 153 -13.35 7.99 -15.37
N TYR A 154 -14.03 7.53 -14.32
CA TYR A 154 -13.38 7.03 -13.11
C TYR A 154 -13.36 5.51 -13.00
N GLY A 155 -14.39 4.84 -13.51
CA GLY A 155 -14.47 3.38 -13.55
C GLY A 155 -13.63 2.77 -14.67
N ARG A 156 -13.87 3.18 -15.93
CA ARG A 156 -13.22 2.58 -17.11
C ARG A 156 -11.90 3.24 -17.50
N SER A 157 -11.90 4.57 -17.63
CA SER A 157 -10.72 5.30 -18.10
C SER A 157 -9.66 5.34 -17.01
N SER A 158 -9.95 5.94 -15.86
CA SER A 158 -8.94 6.15 -14.80
C SER A 158 -8.72 4.92 -13.90
N ARG A 159 -9.73 4.03 -13.81
CA ARG A 159 -9.76 2.82 -12.97
C ARG A 159 -9.43 3.07 -11.49
N CYS A 160 -9.89 4.18 -10.92
CA CYS A 160 -9.50 4.61 -9.56
C CYS A 160 -9.83 3.56 -8.49
N GLY A 161 -11.00 2.91 -8.59
CA GLY A 161 -11.45 1.93 -7.61
C GLY A 161 -10.54 0.69 -7.50
N VAL A 162 -9.80 0.34 -8.55
CA VAL A 162 -8.92 -0.84 -8.52
C VAL A 162 -7.77 -0.67 -7.53
N CYS A 163 -7.34 0.56 -7.25
CA CYS A 163 -6.27 0.84 -6.30
C CYS A 163 -6.78 1.28 -4.92
N HIS A 164 -8.00 1.81 -4.86
CA HIS A 164 -8.50 2.54 -3.69
C HIS A 164 -9.70 1.89 -2.99
N ASP A 165 -10.18 0.76 -3.49
CA ASP A 165 -11.22 -0.02 -2.82
C ASP A 165 -10.95 -1.52 -3.03
N GLY A 166 -10.71 -2.22 -1.93
CA GLY A 166 -10.30 -3.62 -1.97
C GLY A 166 -11.36 -4.56 -2.51
N TRP A 167 -12.64 -4.20 -2.38
CA TRP A 167 -13.77 -4.94 -2.94
C TRP A 167 -13.86 -4.72 -4.44
N PHE A 168 -13.91 -3.46 -4.87
CA PHE A 168 -13.96 -3.08 -6.27
C PHE A 168 -12.82 -3.69 -7.07
N ALA A 169 -11.60 -3.68 -6.53
CA ALA A 169 -10.42 -4.27 -7.16
C ALA A 169 -10.55 -5.77 -7.50
N ARG A 170 -11.40 -6.51 -6.78
CA ARG A 170 -11.57 -7.96 -6.96
C ARG A 170 -12.86 -8.36 -7.66
N HIS A 171 -13.86 -7.49 -7.65
CA HIS A 171 -15.20 -7.82 -8.14
C HIS A 171 -15.63 -7.02 -9.37
N ALA A 172 -14.95 -5.91 -9.69
CA ALA A 172 -15.20 -5.18 -10.93
C ALA A 172 -14.40 -5.77 -12.09
N ASP A 173 -15.06 -6.50 -12.99
CA ASP A 173 -14.46 -7.01 -14.23
C ASP A 173 -14.46 -5.92 -15.32
N LEU A 174 -13.50 -5.00 -15.23
CA LEU A 174 -13.38 -3.87 -16.14
C LEU A 174 -12.80 -4.23 -17.51
N ASP A 175 -12.35 -5.47 -17.71
CA ASP A 175 -11.73 -5.93 -18.96
C ASP A 175 -12.70 -6.71 -19.82
N ASN A 176 -13.70 -7.32 -19.21
CA ASN A 176 -14.82 -7.85 -19.93
C ASN A 176 -15.65 -6.71 -20.52
N ALA A 177 -15.63 -6.60 -21.85
CA ALA A 177 -16.39 -5.60 -22.60
C ALA A 177 -17.91 -5.74 -22.39
N ALA A 178 -18.40 -6.91 -21.96
CA ALA A 178 -19.80 -7.14 -21.65
C ALA A 178 -20.21 -6.60 -20.27
N THR A 179 -19.26 -6.28 -19.37
CA THR A 179 -19.58 -5.69 -18.08
C THR A 179 -20.24 -4.33 -18.29
N THR A 180 -21.48 -4.18 -17.86
CA THR A 180 -22.27 -2.95 -18.05
C THR A 180 -21.89 -1.88 -17.04
N ASP A 181 -22.20 -0.63 -17.34
CA ASP A 181 -21.98 0.48 -16.40
C ASP A 181 -22.81 0.31 -15.12
N ASP A 182 -23.99 -0.31 -15.19
CA ASP A 182 -24.82 -0.60 -14.02
C ASP A 182 -24.21 -1.68 -13.13
N GLN A 183 -23.56 -2.70 -13.72
CA GLN A 183 -22.79 -3.69 -12.96
C GLN A 183 -21.59 -3.04 -12.25
N ILE A 184 -20.88 -2.13 -12.92
CA ILE A 184 -19.77 -1.38 -12.31
C ILE A 184 -20.27 -0.52 -11.15
N LYS A 185 -21.40 0.19 -11.34
CA LYS A 185 -22.03 0.98 -10.27
C LYS A 185 -22.48 0.12 -9.10
N ALA A 186 -23.03 -1.07 -9.35
CA ALA A 186 -23.45 -1.97 -8.30
C ALA A 186 -22.27 -2.41 -7.43
N VAL A 187 -21.15 -2.82 -8.05
CA VAL A 187 -19.93 -3.18 -7.31
C VAL A 187 -19.36 -1.98 -6.56
N ALA A 188 -19.36 -0.79 -7.17
CA ALA A 188 -18.90 0.44 -6.51
C ALA A 188 -19.79 0.85 -5.32
N ALA A 189 -21.12 0.69 -5.44
CA ALA A 189 -22.07 0.96 -4.36
C ALA A 189 -21.88 -0.03 -3.20
N ASP A 190 -21.69 -1.31 -3.50
CA ASP A 190 -21.35 -2.32 -2.49
C ASP A 190 -20.03 -1.96 -1.79
N GLY A 191 -19.01 -1.53 -2.54
CA GLY A 191 -17.75 -1.01 -1.98
C GLY A 191 -18.00 0.16 -1.03
N ARG A 192 -18.68 1.21 -1.50
CA ARG A 192 -18.99 2.41 -0.72
C ARG A 192 -19.75 2.13 0.57
N ASP A 193 -20.78 1.29 0.49
CA ASP A 193 -21.75 1.13 1.58
C ASP A 193 -21.31 0.06 2.59
N LYS A 194 -20.49 -0.91 2.15
CA LYS A 194 -20.25 -2.15 2.91
C LYS A 194 -18.78 -2.58 2.95
N ALA A 195 -17.91 -2.11 2.03
CA ALA A 195 -16.48 -2.40 2.13
C ALA A 195 -15.83 -1.44 3.12
N ALA A 196 -15.34 -2.00 4.21
CA ALA A 196 -14.80 -1.19 5.29
C ALA A 196 -13.42 -0.60 4.97
N TYR A 197 -12.66 -1.09 3.97
CA TYR A 197 -11.23 -0.78 3.86
C TYR A 197 -10.72 -0.58 2.44
N THR A 198 -9.76 0.34 2.31
CA THR A 198 -8.97 0.55 1.08
C THR A 198 -8.29 -0.74 0.60
N ALA A 199 -7.69 -1.52 1.52
CA ALA A 199 -7.15 -2.84 1.22
C ALA A 199 -7.22 -3.77 2.46
N ALA A 200 -8.06 -4.81 2.37
CA ALA A 200 -8.21 -5.84 3.40
C ALA A 200 -7.15 -6.94 3.29
N CYS A 201 -7.05 -7.83 4.30
CA CYS A 201 -6.08 -8.94 4.31
C CYS A 201 -6.15 -9.79 3.02
N VAL A 202 -7.37 -10.03 2.55
CA VAL A 202 -7.68 -10.81 1.34
C VAL A 202 -7.27 -10.14 0.03
N ASN A 203 -6.92 -8.86 0.03
CA ASN A 203 -6.32 -8.20 -1.15
C ASN A 203 -4.87 -8.66 -1.37
N CYS A 204 -4.17 -9.02 -0.29
CA CYS A 204 -2.79 -9.48 -0.35
C CYS A 204 -2.67 -11.01 -0.24
N HIS A 205 -3.50 -11.64 0.59
CA HIS A 205 -3.42 -13.07 0.90
C HIS A 205 -4.58 -13.85 0.27
N SER A 206 -4.32 -15.11 -0.09
CA SER A 206 -5.31 -16.08 -0.52
C SER A 206 -5.60 -17.06 0.62
N PRO A 207 -6.82 -17.07 1.18
CA PRO A 207 -7.15 -18.04 2.22
C PRO A 207 -7.40 -19.46 1.66
N HIS A 208 -7.62 -19.60 0.35
CA HIS A 208 -8.11 -20.85 -0.26
C HIS A 208 -7.07 -21.66 -1.04
N LYS A 209 -5.82 -21.18 -1.15
CA LYS A 209 -4.76 -21.95 -1.83
C LYS A 209 -3.36 -21.50 -1.44
N VAL A 210 -2.43 -22.44 -1.51
CA VAL A 210 -0.99 -22.16 -1.63
C VAL A 210 -0.75 -21.50 -2.99
N THR A 211 -0.04 -20.37 -3.01
CA THR A 211 0.12 -19.58 -4.24
C THR A 211 1.50 -19.75 -4.88
N GLY A 212 2.50 -20.21 -4.13
CA GLY A 212 3.89 -20.26 -4.56
C GLY A 212 4.59 -18.91 -4.54
N ASN A 213 3.89 -17.82 -4.17
CA ASN A 213 4.47 -16.49 -4.04
C ASN A 213 5.02 -16.33 -2.61
N LEU A 214 6.34 -16.37 -2.50
CA LEU A 214 7.05 -16.35 -1.22
C LEU A 214 7.24 -14.94 -0.68
N THR A 215 7.38 -14.81 0.65
CA THR A 215 7.80 -13.55 1.31
C THR A 215 9.28 -13.23 1.02
N SER A 216 9.76 -12.08 1.49
CA SER A 216 11.19 -11.72 1.47
C SER A 216 12.10 -12.70 2.21
N GLU A 217 11.55 -13.58 3.06
CA GLU A 217 12.28 -14.61 3.79
C GLU A 217 12.09 -16.00 3.17
N GLY A 218 11.51 -16.08 1.97
CA GLY A 218 11.27 -17.35 1.27
C GLY A 218 10.13 -18.18 1.86
N LYS A 219 9.23 -17.57 2.66
CA LYS A 219 8.11 -18.28 3.30
C LYS A 219 6.87 -18.26 2.43
N GLU A 220 6.17 -19.39 2.34
CA GLU A 220 4.82 -19.43 1.78
C GLU A 220 3.85 -18.76 2.77
N ALA A 221 3.24 -17.65 2.34
CA ALA A 221 2.26 -16.88 3.10
C ALA A 221 0.96 -16.64 2.31
N GLN A 222 0.72 -17.46 1.28
CA GLN A 222 -0.38 -17.40 0.33
C GLN A 222 -0.54 -16.04 -0.34
N LEU A 223 0.56 -15.38 -0.71
CA LEU A 223 0.50 -14.06 -1.35
C LEU A 223 -0.13 -14.17 -2.75
N ARG A 224 -1.08 -13.28 -3.07
CA ARG A 224 -1.78 -13.33 -4.37
C ARG A 224 -0.90 -13.00 -5.56
N LYS A 225 0.17 -12.24 -5.33
CA LYS A 225 1.14 -11.80 -6.33
C LYS A 225 2.55 -11.89 -5.77
N PRO A 226 3.58 -12.00 -6.62
CA PRO A 226 4.97 -11.95 -6.17
C PRO A 226 5.30 -10.58 -5.58
N VAL A 227 6.27 -10.54 -4.67
CA VAL A 227 6.81 -9.32 -4.05
C VAL A 227 8.11 -8.85 -4.69
N PHE A 228 8.50 -9.47 -5.81
CA PHE A 228 9.69 -9.10 -6.56
C PHE A 228 9.36 -9.07 -8.05
N SER A 229 9.69 -7.98 -8.72
CA SER A 229 9.70 -7.88 -10.17
C SER A 229 10.68 -6.80 -10.63
N GLN A 230 11.39 -7.04 -11.72
CA GLN A 230 12.15 -6.00 -12.43
C GLN A 230 11.51 -5.62 -13.76
N ASP A 231 10.38 -6.25 -14.11
CA ASP A 231 9.63 -5.88 -15.29
C ASP A 231 8.96 -4.51 -15.08
N THR A 232 9.37 -3.55 -15.89
CA THR A 232 8.87 -2.18 -15.85
C THR A 232 7.92 -1.88 -17.00
N ALA A 233 7.76 -2.80 -17.97
CA ALA A 233 6.91 -2.57 -19.13
C ALA A 233 5.46 -2.24 -18.75
N PRO A 234 4.83 -2.88 -17.75
CA PRO A 234 3.45 -2.59 -17.37
C PRO A 234 3.23 -1.20 -16.74
N ILE A 235 4.31 -0.51 -16.35
CA ILE A 235 4.26 0.81 -15.68
C ILE A 235 5.15 1.83 -16.41
N ALA A 236 5.56 1.53 -17.64
CA ALA A 236 6.41 2.39 -18.44
C ALA A 236 5.67 3.69 -18.80
N PRO A 237 6.42 4.78 -19.13
CA PRO A 237 5.82 6.03 -19.55
C PRO A 237 4.78 5.90 -20.66
N GLY A 238 3.60 6.52 -20.47
CA GLY A 238 2.49 6.48 -21.42
C GLY A 238 1.59 5.25 -21.35
N THR A 239 1.89 4.29 -20.46
CA THR A 239 1.09 3.06 -20.33
C THR A 239 -0.33 3.36 -19.83
N ALA A 240 -1.33 2.68 -20.41
CA ALA A 240 -2.73 2.89 -20.09
C ALA A 240 -3.16 2.26 -18.76
N PRO A 241 -4.22 2.77 -18.10
CA PRO A 241 -4.75 2.23 -16.85
C PRO A 241 -5.08 0.74 -16.85
N ALA A 242 -5.60 0.22 -17.96
CA ALA A 242 -5.88 -1.21 -18.08
C ALA A 242 -4.65 -2.12 -17.97
N THR A 243 -3.44 -1.57 -18.13
CA THR A 243 -2.18 -2.31 -18.01
C THR A 243 -1.57 -2.14 -16.61
N PHE A 244 -1.37 -0.90 -16.15
CA PHE A 244 -0.66 -0.68 -14.89
C PHE A 244 -1.44 -1.14 -13.65
N THR A 245 -2.78 -1.14 -13.67
CA THR A 245 -3.58 -1.62 -12.52
C THR A 245 -3.51 -3.13 -12.35
N LYS A 246 -2.97 -3.86 -13.34
CA LYS A 246 -2.82 -5.31 -13.31
C LYS A 246 -1.39 -5.76 -13.07
N PHE A 247 -0.48 -4.83 -12.81
CA PHE A 247 0.93 -5.14 -12.68
C PHE A 247 1.14 -6.32 -11.74
N ASN A 248 1.94 -7.30 -12.19
CA ASN A 248 2.14 -8.56 -11.48
C ASN A 248 3.17 -8.39 -10.36
N HIS A 249 2.83 -7.54 -9.40
CA HIS A 249 3.62 -7.30 -8.21
C HIS A 249 2.66 -6.88 -7.07
N LEU A 250 2.80 -7.47 -5.90
CA LEU A 250 1.86 -7.34 -4.79
C LEU A 250 1.63 -5.90 -4.35
N CYS A 251 2.71 -5.12 -4.17
CA CYS A 251 2.64 -3.72 -3.76
C CYS A 251 2.42 -2.79 -4.95
N ALA A 252 3.22 -2.96 -6.00
CA ALA A 252 3.24 -2.06 -7.14
C ALA A 252 2.04 -2.15 -8.09
N GLN A 253 1.13 -3.11 -7.91
CA GLN A 253 -0.18 -3.07 -8.59
C GLN A 253 -0.98 -1.80 -8.24
N CYS A 254 -0.77 -1.24 -7.04
CA CYS A 254 -1.33 0.06 -6.62
C CYS A 254 -0.24 1.13 -6.51
N HIS A 255 0.92 0.78 -5.97
CA HIS A 255 2.06 1.69 -5.76
C HIS A 255 2.93 1.86 -7.01
N ASN A 256 2.31 2.29 -8.11
CA ASN A 256 2.99 2.71 -9.33
C ASN A 256 2.60 4.13 -9.77
N GLY A 257 3.39 4.69 -10.68
CA GLY A 257 3.26 6.03 -11.24
C GLY A 257 2.19 6.16 -12.33
N ARG A 258 1.29 5.18 -12.51
CA ARG A 258 0.13 5.27 -13.42
C ARG A 258 0.47 5.70 -14.86
N GLY A 259 1.57 5.18 -15.40
CA GLY A 259 1.99 5.48 -16.77
C GLY A 259 2.49 6.92 -16.98
N THR A 260 2.98 7.58 -15.91
CA THR A 260 3.57 8.93 -15.97
C THR A 260 4.47 9.11 -17.19
N ASN A 261 4.17 10.13 -18.01
CA ASN A 261 4.96 10.43 -19.19
C ASN A 261 5.78 11.74 -19.02
N PRO A 262 7.11 11.66 -18.92
CA PRO A 262 7.98 12.82 -18.78
C PRO A 262 8.33 13.51 -20.11
N ALA A 263 7.78 13.06 -21.24
CA ALA A 263 8.04 13.69 -22.54
C ALA A 263 7.53 15.13 -22.58
N ASP A 264 8.26 16.02 -23.26
CA ASP A 264 7.92 17.44 -23.33
C ASP A 264 6.52 17.71 -23.86
N SER A 265 6.05 16.91 -24.82
CA SER A 265 4.69 17.01 -25.34
C SER A 265 3.65 16.79 -24.23
N ALA A 266 3.85 15.78 -23.40
CA ALA A 266 3.00 15.49 -22.25
C ALA A 266 3.10 16.55 -21.16
N LEU A 267 4.30 17.07 -20.88
CA LEU A 267 4.50 18.15 -19.91
C LEU A 267 3.88 19.47 -20.38
N ASN A 268 3.87 19.73 -21.69
CA ASN A 268 3.26 20.93 -22.26
C ASN A 268 1.73 20.87 -22.28
N SER A 269 1.12 19.68 -22.45
CA SER A 269 -0.33 19.52 -22.39
C SER A 269 -0.86 19.30 -20.98
N GLY A 270 -0.11 18.60 -20.13
CA GLY A 270 -0.49 18.20 -18.77
C GLY A 270 -0.11 19.24 -17.73
N THR A 271 -0.76 20.41 -17.76
CA THR A 271 -0.40 21.55 -16.89
C THR A 271 -1.39 21.78 -15.75
N ALA A 272 -2.46 21.02 -15.69
CA ALA A 272 -3.47 21.13 -14.65
C ALA A 272 -2.97 20.63 -13.29
N ARG A 273 -2.32 19.46 -13.28
CA ARG A 273 -1.87 18.76 -12.08
C ARG A 273 -0.54 18.06 -12.34
N PRO A 274 0.23 17.75 -11.28
CA PRO A 274 1.41 16.92 -11.46
C PRO A 274 1.04 15.56 -12.04
N SER A 275 1.75 15.13 -13.09
CA SER A 275 1.34 14.03 -13.98
C SER A 275 1.49 12.64 -13.33
N MET A 276 2.51 12.44 -12.49
CA MET A 276 2.64 11.24 -11.68
C MET A 276 1.69 11.23 -10.50
N HIS A 277 1.02 10.11 -10.27
CA HIS A 277 0.20 9.92 -9.07
C HIS A 277 1.05 9.89 -7.79
N ASP A 278 0.43 10.10 -6.63
CA ASP A 278 1.07 10.01 -5.31
C ASP A 278 1.62 8.60 -4.98
N SER A 279 1.36 7.63 -5.86
CA SER A 279 1.74 6.24 -5.74
C SER A 279 2.98 5.87 -6.56
N ASN A 280 3.82 6.82 -7.00
CA ASN A 280 4.94 6.55 -7.92
C ASN A 280 6.15 5.81 -7.30
N GLN A 281 5.99 5.13 -6.15
CA GLN A 281 7.10 4.51 -5.40
C GLN A 281 7.86 3.46 -6.20
N PHE A 282 7.18 2.59 -6.94
CA PHE A 282 7.86 1.58 -7.74
C PHE A 282 8.58 2.17 -8.95
N ASN A 283 8.06 3.26 -9.55
CA ASN A 283 8.75 3.98 -10.61
C ASN A 283 10.05 4.63 -10.10
N MET A 284 10.03 5.21 -8.89
CA MET A 284 11.25 5.71 -8.24
C MET A 284 12.23 4.57 -7.96
N LEU A 285 11.76 3.48 -7.34
CA LEU A 285 12.58 2.30 -7.04
C LEU A 285 13.31 1.78 -8.29
N MET A 286 12.60 1.71 -9.42
CA MET A 286 13.13 1.21 -10.69
C MET A 286 13.85 2.27 -11.55
N GLY A 287 13.82 3.54 -11.14
CA GLY A 287 14.49 4.63 -11.85
C GLY A 287 13.91 4.93 -13.22
N ILE A 288 12.58 5.09 -13.30
CA ILE A 288 11.85 5.39 -14.56
C ILE A 288 10.77 6.45 -14.33
N GLY A 289 10.36 7.15 -15.40
CA GLY A 289 9.17 8.02 -15.39
C GLY A 289 9.41 9.50 -15.02
N ALA A 290 10.66 9.88 -14.77
CA ALA A 290 11.06 11.27 -14.57
C ALA A 290 11.88 11.80 -15.75
N VAL A 291 12.19 13.10 -15.74
CA VAL A 291 12.98 13.77 -16.79
C VAL A 291 14.46 13.56 -16.51
N GLU A 292 15.21 13.04 -17.48
CA GLU A 292 16.60 12.60 -17.29
C GLU A 292 17.65 13.37 -18.12
N ASN A 293 17.25 14.14 -19.15
CA ASN A 293 18.04 15.04 -20.01
C ASN A 293 19.55 14.74 -20.28
N GLY A 294 19.94 13.46 -20.38
CA GLY A 294 21.27 13.03 -20.81
C GLY A 294 22.28 12.81 -19.68
N GLY A 295 23.32 12.02 -19.97
CA GLY A 295 24.29 11.51 -18.99
C GLY A 295 23.99 10.07 -18.55
N PRO A 296 24.97 9.35 -17.96
CA PRO A 296 24.74 8.00 -17.47
C PRO A 296 23.80 8.01 -16.26
N VAL A 297 22.63 7.39 -16.41
CA VAL A 297 21.66 7.24 -15.32
C VAL A 297 21.85 5.88 -14.65
N ILE A 298 22.21 5.89 -13.37
CA ILE A 298 22.12 4.69 -12.54
C ILE A 298 20.65 4.51 -12.17
N ARG A 299 19.94 3.68 -12.97
CA ARG A 299 18.50 3.47 -12.83
C ARG A 299 18.14 2.70 -11.57
N THR A 300 18.90 1.68 -11.23
CA THR A 300 18.60 0.81 -10.08
C THR A 300 19.81 0.68 -9.17
N GLY A 301 19.54 0.54 -7.88
CA GLY A 301 20.53 0.22 -6.85
C GLY A 301 20.09 -1.00 -6.05
N ALA A 302 20.85 -1.31 -4.99
CA ALA A 302 20.63 -2.50 -4.16
C ALA A 302 19.20 -2.62 -3.60
N HIS A 303 18.49 -1.52 -3.38
CA HIS A 303 17.09 -1.55 -2.91
C HIS A 303 16.13 -2.12 -3.96
N ALA A 304 16.35 -1.85 -5.25
CA ALA A 304 15.50 -2.36 -6.33
C ALA A 304 15.71 -3.87 -6.56
N THR A 305 16.89 -4.37 -6.20
CA THR A 305 17.28 -5.78 -6.37
C THR A 305 17.20 -6.58 -5.08
N ALA A 306 16.80 -5.96 -3.96
CA ALA A 306 16.60 -6.67 -2.70
C ALA A 306 15.46 -7.69 -2.83
N GLU A 307 15.65 -8.89 -2.31
CA GLU A 307 14.61 -9.92 -2.26
C GLU A 307 13.37 -9.38 -1.54
N GLY A 308 12.20 -9.53 -2.17
CA GLY A 308 10.92 -8.99 -1.71
C GLY A 308 10.72 -7.47 -1.85
N GLN A 309 11.71 -6.73 -2.36
CA GLN A 309 11.61 -5.30 -2.68
C GLN A 309 10.89 -4.48 -1.59
N CYS A 310 9.66 -4.03 -1.84
CA CYS A 310 8.87 -3.23 -0.91
C CYS A 310 8.67 -3.95 0.44
N SER A 311 8.35 -5.25 0.43
CA SER A 311 8.02 -6.00 1.65
C SER A 311 9.24 -6.18 2.56
N LYS A 312 10.45 -6.23 2.00
CA LYS A 312 11.69 -6.34 2.79
C LYS A 312 11.82 -5.21 3.81
N CYS A 313 11.46 -4.00 3.39
CA CYS A 313 11.60 -2.80 4.22
C CYS A 313 10.31 -2.43 4.96
N HIS A 314 9.18 -2.44 4.26
CA HIS A 314 7.90 -2.00 4.82
C HIS A 314 7.24 -3.07 5.69
N MET A 315 7.58 -4.34 5.47
CA MET A 315 7.11 -5.46 6.27
C MET A 315 8.26 -6.19 6.97
N GLY A 316 9.35 -5.47 7.29
CA GLY A 316 10.49 -6.00 8.02
C GLY A 316 10.05 -6.73 9.30
N GLY A 317 10.58 -7.93 9.52
CA GLY A 317 10.17 -8.79 10.63
C GLY A 317 8.74 -9.34 10.53
N GLY A 318 8.11 -9.30 9.34
CA GLY A 318 6.72 -9.70 9.12
C GLY A 318 5.69 -8.67 9.59
N SER A 319 6.11 -7.42 9.84
CA SER A 319 5.21 -6.40 10.37
C SER A 319 4.18 -5.94 9.34
N HIS A 320 2.94 -5.73 9.78
CA HIS A 320 1.84 -5.22 8.97
C HIS A 320 1.53 -3.74 9.25
N THR A 321 2.43 -3.03 9.93
CA THR A 321 2.30 -1.57 10.08
C THR A 321 2.65 -0.81 8.80
N PHE A 322 3.33 -1.47 7.85
CA PHE A 322 3.89 -0.92 6.61
C PHE A 322 4.90 0.23 6.79
N SER A 323 5.14 0.65 8.03
CA SER A 323 6.17 1.60 8.42
C SER A 323 7.52 0.90 8.48
N VAL A 324 8.56 1.54 7.93
CA VAL A 324 9.93 1.00 7.94
C VAL A 324 10.48 1.00 9.36
N LYS A 325 10.82 -0.18 9.87
CA LYS A 325 11.49 -0.39 11.16
C LYS A 325 12.96 -0.66 10.91
N VAL A 326 13.82 0.34 11.13
CA VAL A 326 15.24 0.29 10.73
C VAL A 326 15.98 -0.91 11.32
N ASP A 327 15.64 -1.30 12.55
CA ASP A 327 16.19 -2.45 13.26
C ASP A 327 15.83 -3.82 12.64
N GLN A 328 14.76 -3.88 11.84
CA GLN A 328 14.27 -5.12 11.22
C GLN A 328 14.40 -5.13 9.68
N ALA A 329 14.20 -3.97 9.06
CA ALA A 329 14.13 -3.78 7.61
C ALA A 329 15.50 -3.78 6.93
N CYS A 330 16.47 -3.14 7.57
CA CYS A 330 17.75 -2.83 6.93
C CYS A 330 18.78 -3.98 7.07
N ALA A 331 18.58 -4.85 8.05
CA ALA A 331 19.41 -6.04 8.23
C ALA A 331 19.05 -7.14 7.19
N PRO A 332 20.03 -7.95 6.75
CA PRO A 332 21.44 -7.93 7.14
C PRO A 332 22.31 -6.95 6.32
N CYS A 333 21.75 -6.26 5.33
CA CYS A 333 22.52 -5.41 4.40
C CYS A 333 23.21 -4.23 5.10
N HIS A 334 22.57 -3.69 6.13
CA HIS A 334 23.07 -2.59 6.94
C HIS A 334 22.92 -2.90 8.44
N SER A 335 23.86 -2.41 9.25
CA SER A 335 23.65 -2.31 10.69
C SER A 335 22.68 -1.17 11.00
N VAL A 336 22.05 -1.20 12.18
CA VAL A 336 21.10 -0.15 12.60
C VAL A 336 21.77 1.24 12.61
N ALA A 337 23.01 1.31 13.10
CA ALA A 337 23.77 2.56 13.15
C ALA A 337 24.08 3.09 11.75
N ASP A 338 24.51 2.22 10.83
CA ASP A 338 24.81 2.58 9.45
C ASP A 338 23.54 3.03 8.70
N ALA A 339 22.46 2.26 8.78
CA ALA A 339 21.18 2.61 8.17
C ALA A 339 20.61 3.94 8.71
N THR A 340 20.67 4.15 10.03
CA THR A 340 20.22 5.41 10.65
C THR A 340 21.03 6.60 10.15
N SER A 341 22.37 6.49 10.13
CA SER A 341 23.24 7.57 9.67
C SER A 341 23.06 7.88 8.18
N ARG A 342 23.05 6.85 7.33
CA ARG A 342 22.87 7.03 5.87
C ARG A 342 21.52 7.62 5.51
N THR A 343 20.45 7.13 6.13
CA THR A 343 19.10 7.66 5.86
C THR A 343 18.95 9.10 6.35
N ALA A 344 19.51 9.46 7.51
CA ALA A 344 19.50 10.84 7.98
C ALA A 344 20.26 11.78 7.02
N THR A 345 21.48 11.39 6.62
CA THR A 345 22.31 12.17 5.68
C THR A 345 21.62 12.34 4.33
N LEU A 346 21.12 11.25 3.74
CA LEU A 346 20.43 11.29 2.46
C LEU A 346 19.17 12.14 2.52
N LYS A 347 18.33 11.96 3.55
CA LYS A 347 17.10 12.76 3.69
C LYS A 347 17.41 14.25 3.82
N ASN A 348 18.45 14.61 4.58
CA ASN A 348 18.89 16.00 4.67
C ASN A 348 19.38 16.54 3.33
N GLU A 349 20.19 15.77 2.59
CA GLU A 349 20.64 16.13 1.24
C GLU A 349 19.46 16.38 0.29
N ILE A 350 18.53 15.44 0.18
CA ILE A 350 17.38 15.53 -0.72
C ILE A 350 16.43 16.66 -0.33
N VAL A 351 16.15 16.85 0.96
CA VAL A 351 15.32 17.97 1.44
C VAL A 351 15.97 19.32 1.13
N ASN A 352 17.29 19.45 1.32
CA ASN A 352 18.01 20.67 0.96
C ASN A 352 17.95 20.93 -0.55
N GLY A 353 18.17 19.91 -1.38
CA GLY A 353 18.12 20.03 -2.84
C GLY A 353 16.72 20.39 -3.36
N LEU A 354 15.68 19.76 -2.83
CA LEU A 354 14.28 20.08 -3.15
C LEU A 354 13.92 21.51 -2.76
N TYR A 355 14.33 21.95 -1.57
CA TYR A 355 14.09 23.32 -1.11
C TYR A 355 14.78 24.35 -2.01
N GLN A 356 16.06 24.12 -2.36
CA GLN A 356 16.79 24.99 -3.29
C GLN A 356 16.14 25.03 -4.68
N LEU A 357 15.73 23.88 -5.20
CA LEU A 357 15.03 23.77 -6.48
C LEU A 357 13.70 24.55 -6.47
N LYS A 358 12.91 24.39 -5.40
CA LYS A 358 11.69 25.18 -5.16
C LYS A 358 12.00 26.67 -5.16
N THR A 359 13.01 27.11 -4.41
CA THR A 359 13.41 28.53 -4.36
C THR A 359 13.79 29.06 -5.74
N LYS A 360 14.53 28.30 -6.56
CA LYS A 360 14.84 28.71 -7.94
C LYS A 360 13.58 28.89 -8.79
N MET A 361 12.64 27.94 -8.72
CA MET A 361 11.35 28.05 -9.42
C MET A 361 10.54 29.26 -8.95
N GLN A 362 10.52 29.52 -7.64
CA GLN A 362 9.88 30.67 -7.03
C GLN A 362 10.53 32.00 -7.47
N THR A 363 11.85 32.09 -7.47
CA THR A 363 12.58 33.28 -7.95
C THR A 363 12.29 33.55 -9.43
N TRP A 364 12.29 32.51 -10.26
CA TRP A 364 11.93 32.64 -11.67
C TRP A 364 10.49 33.15 -11.84
N ALA A 365 9.51 32.57 -11.14
CA ALA A 365 8.12 33.00 -11.22
C ALA A 365 7.91 34.42 -10.71
N GLN A 366 8.59 34.80 -9.61
CA GLN A 366 8.58 36.15 -9.08
C GLN A 366 9.12 37.15 -10.10
N GLY A 367 10.23 36.85 -10.77
CA GLY A 367 10.80 37.72 -11.81
C GLY A 367 9.96 37.80 -13.08
N LYS A 368 9.33 36.68 -13.50
CA LYS A 368 8.57 36.59 -14.75
C LYS A 368 7.13 37.12 -14.62
N PHE A 369 6.48 36.85 -13.49
CA PHE A 369 5.05 37.10 -13.30
C PHE A 369 4.74 37.99 -12.09
N GLY A 370 5.74 38.38 -11.29
CA GLY A 370 5.53 39.20 -10.09
C GLY A 370 5.00 38.42 -8.88
N ASP A 371 4.88 37.10 -8.97
CA ASP A 371 4.39 36.24 -7.89
C ASP A 371 5.14 34.90 -7.87
N GLN A 372 5.78 34.62 -6.74
CA GLN A 372 6.61 33.44 -6.52
C GLN A 372 5.87 32.10 -6.63
N ASP A 373 4.54 32.03 -6.55
CA ASP A 373 3.82 30.75 -6.60
C ASP A 373 3.43 30.34 -8.03
N LEU A 374 3.61 31.22 -9.01
CA LEU A 374 3.15 31.01 -10.40
C LEU A 374 4.07 30.10 -11.24
N TRP A 375 4.99 29.38 -10.60
CA TRP A 375 5.72 28.27 -11.23
C TRP A 375 4.90 26.98 -11.25
N ASP A 376 3.90 26.83 -10.38
CA ASP A 376 3.24 25.56 -10.11
C ASP A 376 2.14 25.21 -11.14
N TYR A 377 1.53 24.03 -10.99
CA TYR A 377 0.41 23.55 -11.79
C TYR A 377 -0.84 24.40 -11.58
N THR A 378 -1.67 24.52 -12.62
CA THR A 378 -2.76 25.51 -12.61
C THR A 378 -3.79 25.26 -11.51
N THR A 379 -4.13 24.00 -11.20
CA THR A 379 -5.07 23.72 -10.10
C THR A 379 -4.48 24.02 -8.73
N LEU A 380 -3.17 23.85 -8.56
CA LEU A 380 -2.48 24.13 -7.30
C LEU A 380 -2.39 25.63 -7.05
N ILE A 381 -2.15 26.42 -8.11
CA ILE A 381 -2.21 27.88 -8.07
C ILE A 381 -3.63 28.35 -7.74
N SER A 382 -4.65 27.79 -8.40
CA SER A 382 -6.05 28.14 -8.13
C SER A 382 -6.49 27.79 -6.71
N ALA A 383 -5.97 26.70 -6.12
CA ALA A 383 -6.23 26.34 -4.73
C ALA A 383 -5.66 27.37 -3.72
N LEU A 384 -4.72 28.23 -4.15
CA LEU A 384 -4.22 29.36 -3.37
C LEU A 384 -5.06 30.64 -3.57
N GLY A 385 -6.16 30.57 -4.32
CA GLY A 385 -6.96 31.74 -4.70
C GLY A 385 -6.30 32.62 -5.75
N LYS A 386 -5.29 32.10 -6.46
CA LYS A 386 -4.51 32.84 -7.47
C LYS A 386 -4.92 32.45 -8.89
N THR A 387 -4.70 33.34 -9.84
CA THR A 387 -4.90 33.07 -11.27
C THR A 387 -3.63 32.52 -11.88
N ALA A 388 -3.69 31.31 -12.43
CA ALA A 388 -2.54 30.70 -13.09
C ALA A 388 -2.16 31.46 -14.37
N PRO A 389 -0.86 31.63 -14.67
CA PRO A 389 -0.43 32.27 -15.90
C PRO A 389 -0.75 31.37 -17.11
N PRO A 390 -0.85 31.92 -18.33
CA PRO A 390 -0.90 31.13 -19.54
C PRO A 390 0.28 30.16 -19.58
N GLN A 391 0.01 28.85 -19.60
CA GLN A 391 1.07 27.85 -19.47
C GLN A 391 1.98 27.76 -20.72
N SER A 392 1.62 28.43 -21.81
CA SER A 392 2.49 28.67 -22.96
C SER A 392 3.64 29.65 -22.65
N GLN A 393 3.50 30.49 -21.61
CA GLN A 393 4.54 31.40 -21.14
C GLN A 393 5.50 30.78 -20.12
N VAL A 394 5.19 29.56 -19.65
CA VAL A 394 6.07 28.77 -18.77
C VAL A 394 6.98 27.92 -19.67
N PRO A 395 8.31 28.14 -19.67
CA PRO A 395 9.25 27.38 -20.48
C PRO A 395 9.25 25.89 -20.13
N ILE A 396 9.69 25.06 -21.08
CA ILE A 396 9.74 23.62 -20.89
C ILE A 396 10.71 23.23 -19.77
N GLU A 397 11.78 24.00 -19.58
CA GLU A 397 12.77 23.83 -18.52
C GLU A 397 12.13 23.89 -17.14
N VAL A 398 11.26 24.89 -16.90
CA VAL A 398 10.52 25.01 -15.64
C VAL A 398 9.56 23.84 -15.46
N LYS A 399 8.89 23.40 -16.53
CA LYS A 399 7.96 22.26 -16.48
C LYS A 399 8.68 20.95 -16.16
N ARG A 400 9.87 20.73 -16.73
CA ARG A 400 10.73 19.57 -16.43
C ARG A 400 11.24 19.60 -14.99
N ALA A 401 11.70 20.75 -14.52
CA ALA A 401 12.13 20.94 -13.13
C ALA A 401 10.98 20.69 -12.15
N ARG A 402 9.80 21.25 -12.43
CA ARG A 402 8.56 21.03 -11.67
C ARG A 402 8.14 19.57 -11.65
N HIS A 403 8.24 18.86 -12.79
CA HIS A 403 7.96 17.43 -12.88
C HIS A 403 8.86 16.63 -11.94
N ASN A 404 10.19 16.83 -12.03
CA ASN A 404 11.15 16.12 -11.19
C ASN A 404 11.00 16.47 -9.70
N TYR A 405 10.68 17.72 -9.36
CA TYR A 405 10.36 18.14 -8.00
C TYR A 405 9.22 17.29 -7.44
N TYR A 406 8.06 17.29 -8.11
CA TYR A 406 6.91 16.52 -7.64
C TYR A 406 7.12 15.01 -7.73
N PHE A 407 7.93 14.50 -8.66
CA PHE A 407 8.25 13.09 -8.74
C PHE A 407 8.94 12.58 -7.47
N ILE A 408 9.91 13.34 -6.95
CA ILE A 408 10.63 13.00 -5.71
C ILE A 408 9.73 13.23 -4.48
N VAL A 409 8.95 14.33 -4.47
CA VAL A 409 8.08 14.68 -3.35
C VAL A 409 6.93 13.67 -3.17
N ARG A 410 6.34 13.21 -4.27
CA ARG A 410 5.24 12.22 -4.28
C ARG A 410 5.72 10.82 -3.92
N ASP A 411 6.94 10.44 -4.31
CA ASP A 411 7.56 9.18 -3.89
C ASP A 411 7.65 9.07 -2.36
N ALA A 412 7.83 10.20 -1.67
CA ALA A 412 7.77 10.34 -0.22
C ALA A 412 8.84 9.58 0.59
N SER A 413 9.75 8.84 -0.07
CA SER A 413 10.89 8.21 0.61
C SER A 413 12.03 9.19 0.89
N LEU A 414 11.95 10.40 0.33
CA LEU A 414 13.02 11.41 0.32
C LEU A 414 14.34 10.82 -0.20
N GLY A 415 14.23 10.05 -1.30
CA GLY A 415 15.34 9.43 -2.02
C GLY A 415 15.76 8.05 -1.52
N VAL A 416 15.22 7.54 -0.41
CA VAL A 416 15.61 6.21 0.10
C VAL A 416 15.25 5.09 -0.87
N HIS A 417 14.13 5.17 -1.58
CA HIS A 417 13.79 4.15 -2.59
C HIS A 417 14.86 4.05 -3.68
N ASN A 418 15.43 5.18 -4.11
CA ASN A 418 16.50 5.21 -5.10
C ASN A 418 17.40 6.44 -4.94
N PRO A 419 18.49 6.34 -4.16
CA PRO A 419 19.34 7.48 -3.84
C PRO A 419 20.07 8.04 -5.07
N HIS A 420 20.43 7.19 -6.03
CA HIS A 420 21.10 7.61 -7.26
C HIS A 420 20.14 8.35 -8.18
N TYR A 421 18.95 7.80 -8.39
CA TYR A 421 17.96 8.44 -9.25
C TYR A 421 17.47 9.76 -8.67
N ALA A 422 17.14 9.83 -7.38
CA ALA A 422 16.69 11.07 -6.75
C ALA A 422 17.72 12.21 -6.88
N ARG A 423 19.02 11.91 -6.71
CA ARG A 423 20.11 12.87 -6.95
C ARG A 423 20.19 13.30 -8.41
N HIS A 424 20.14 12.34 -9.34
CA HIS A 424 20.13 12.62 -10.78
C HIS A 424 18.99 13.55 -11.17
N LEU A 425 17.78 13.29 -10.67
CA LEU A 425 16.60 14.12 -10.94
C LEU A 425 16.75 15.55 -10.40
N LEU A 426 17.35 15.71 -9.22
CA LEU A 426 17.67 17.04 -8.68
C LEU A 426 18.71 17.77 -9.51
N THR A 427 19.76 17.09 -9.98
CA THR A 427 20.76 17.67 -10.89
C THR A 427 20.10 18.15 -12.18
N VAL A 428 19.35 17.27 -12.85
CA VAL A 428 18.63 17.61 -14.09
C VAL A 428 17.67 18.78 -13.89
N ALA A 429 16.91 18.79 -12.79
CA ALA A 429 15.97 19.86 -12.51
C ALA A 429 16.68 21.20 -12.25
N ASN A 430 17.82 21.19 -11.55
CA ASN A 430 18.63 22.38 -11.34
C ASN A 430 19.25 22.89 -12.64
N ASP A 431 19.77 22.01 -13.50
CA ASP A 431 20.33 22.38 -14.79
C ASP A 431 19.27 23.06 -15.68
N ASN A 432 18.04 22.55 -15.67
CA ASN A 432 16.92 23.21 -16.36
C ASN A 432 16.62 24.59 -15.76
N MET A 433 16.64 24.74 -14.44
CA MET A 433 16.42 26.06 -13.81
C MET A 433 17.55 27.06 -14.09
N ASP A 434 18.80 26.59 -14.20
CA ASP A 434 19.96 27.43 -14.49
C ASP A 434 19.92 27.99 -15.93
N VAL A 435 19.28 27.28 -16.87
CA VAL A 435 19.03 27.77 -18.24
C VAL A 435 18.11 29.01 -18.23
N VAL A 436 17.07 29.03 -17.40
CA VAL A 436 16.07 30.11 -17.40
C VAL A 436 16.38 31.28 -16.47
N LEU A 437 17.19 31.06 -15.43
CA LEU A 437 17.63 32.12 -14.50
C LEU A 437 18.95 32.76 -14.92
N GLY A 438 19.74 32.09 -15.77
CA GLY A 438 21.17 32.36 -15.89
C GLY A 438 21.92 31.86 -14.64
N ARG A 439 23.21 31.51 -14.77
CA ARG A 439 24.04 30.96 -13.66
C ARG A 439 24.33 31.94 -12.51
N ALA A 440 23.54 32.99 -12.33
CA ALA A 440 23.75 33.95 -11.27
C ALA A 440 23.56 33.28 -9.89
N PRO A 441 24.52 33.42 -8.95
CA PRO A 441 24.32 32.96 -7.58
C PRO A 441 23.10 33.64 -6.97
N VAL A 442 22.16 32.87 -6.43
CA VAL A 442 21.12 33.42 -5.56
C VAL A 442 21.82 33.97 -4.32
N PRO A 443 21.74 35.29 -4.02
CA PRO A 443 22.34 35.83 -2.81
C PRO A 443 21.68 35.20 -1.59
N PRO A 444 22.43 34.80 -0.55
CA PRO A 444 21.82 34.36 0.69
C PRO A 444 21.29 35.60 1.43
N SER A 445 20.04 35.99 1.18
CA SER A 445 19.38 37.01 1.98
C SER A 445 18.53 36.35 3.06
N GLY A 446 19.10 36.20 4.26
CA GLY A 446 18.36 35.84 5.47
C GLY A 446 18.91 34.65 6.26
N ARG A 447 18.24 34.35 7.39
CA ARG A 447 18.50 33.16 8.21
C ARG A 447 18.37 31.90 7.36
N LEU A 448 19.36 31.01 7.41
CA LEU A 448 19.26 29.71 6.76
C LEU A 448 18.13 28.89 7.39
N ALA A 449 17.20 28.43 6.56
CA ALA A 449 16.12 27.55 7.01
C ALA A 449 16.69 26.24 7.58
N THR A 450 16.14 25.83 8.72
CA THR A 450 16.42 24.55 9.36
C THR A 450 15.88 23.38 8.52
N PHE A 451 16.35 22.16 8.78
CA PHE A 451 15.82 20.97 8.12
C PHE A 451 14.30 20.84 8.28
N GLN A 452 13.75 21.14 9.47
CA GLN A 452 12.32 21.00 9.73
C GLN A 452 11.50 22.03 8.96
N GLU A 453 11.96 23.28 8.85
CA GLU A 453 11.28 24.32 8.04
C GLU A 453 11.27 23.95 6.55
N LYS A 454 12.41 23.45 6.04
CA LYS A 454 12.52 22.99 4.65
C LYS A 454 11.58 21.83 4.37
N LEU A 455 11.60 20.82 5.24
CA LEU A 455 10.73 19.64 5.12
C LEU A 455 9.25 20.04 5.21
N ALA A 456 8.87 20.89 6.16
CA ALA A 456 7.50 21.37 6.30
C ALA A 456 7.02 22.08 5.02
N SER A 457 7.86 22.92 4.41
CA SER A 457 7.52 23.60 3.14
C SER A 457 7.27 22.62 1.99
N ILE A 458 8.07 21.55 1.90
CA ILE A 458 7.92 20.50 0.88
C ILE A 458 6.67 19.66 1.14
N LEU A 459 6.41 19.29 2.40
CA LEU A 459 5.22 18.53 2.78
C LEU A 459 3.92 19.31 2.57
N GLU A 460 3.96 20.63 2.68
CA GLU A 460 2.83 21.49 2.34
C GLU A 460 2.51 21.42 0.85
N ASP A 461 3.52 21.51 -0.02
CA ASP A 461 3.32 21.33 -1.48
C ASP A 461 2.73 19.97 -1.79
N LYS A 462 3.27 18.91 -1.17
CA LYS A 462 2.72 17.55 -1.31
C LYS A 462 1.24 17.51 -0.91
N LYS A 463 0.90 18.03 0.27
CA LYS A 463 -0.47 18.03 0.79
C LYS A 463 -1.43 18.79 -0.13
N ARG A 464 -1.00 19.94 -0.66
CA ARG A 464 -1.77 20.71 -1.65
C ARG A 464 -1.98 19.92 -2.94
N ALA A 465 -0.94 19.22 -3.40
CA ALA A 465 -0.99 18.39 -4.59
C ALA A 465 -1.82 17.10 -4.44
N THR A 466 -1.98 16.56 -3.24
CA THR A 466 -2.82 15.37 -2.98
C THR A 466 -4.32 15.70 -2.94
N ARG A 467 -4.69 16.92 -2.51
CA ARG A 467 -6.10 17.34 -2.38
C ARG A 467 -6.71 17.90 -3.67
N ALA A 468 -5.87 18.31 -4.61
CA ALA A 468 -6.27 18.98 -5.84
C ALA A 468 -6.42 17.98 -6.97
#